data_AF-A0A382R5C2-F1
#
_entry.id   AF-A0A382R5C2-F1
#
_cell.length_a   1.000
_cell.length_b   1.000
_cell.length_c   1.000
_cell.angle_alpha   90.00
_cell.angle_beta   90.00
_cell.angle_gamma   90.00
#
_symmetry.space_group_name_H-M   'P 1'
#
loop_
_entity.id
_entity.type
_entity.pdbx_description
1 polymer ?
#
loop_
_entity_poly.entity_id
_entity_poly.type
_entity_poly.pdbx_seq_one_letter_code
_entity_poly.pdbx_strand_id
1 'polypeptide(L)'
;VQSIHEVGGPSAWKGSDIQGSPDWIVELADRQVHELLEALSAIEADGLDFFEVNRENFVLPTLGPLLESILVELLNGRGFVLAQGVPVEGLTERQIELMYWGLGQHIGIPLPQGAAGTDLFAHVRDEGADRNADYGGALLNKHHEALPFHTDSSDIVGLLCINPAMDGGASTIVSAAAVHDEFLRRRPDLSDVTYEQWWFDRRRGQGDDSFAQCPIFAVNDKGKLFTFYGPDLFKTATRGE
;
A
#
# COMPACT_ATOMS: atom_id res chain seq x y z
N VAL A 1 -24.25 -2.13 23.46
CA VAL A 1 -23.20 -1.33 22.80
C VAL A 1 -21.88 -1.87 23.28
N GLN A 2 -21.05 -2.40 22.37
CA GLN A 2 -19.70 -2.86 22.71
C GLN A 2 -18.86 -1.62 23.02
N SER A 3 -18.16 -1.60 24.15
CA SER A 3 -17.33 -0.44 24.51
C SER A 3 -16.14 -0.34 23.55
N ILE A 4 -16.07 0.75 22.80
CA ILE A 4 -14.96 1.06 21.91
C ILE A 4 -13.84 1.71 22.75
N HIS A 5 -12.61 1.26 22.56
CA HIS A 5 -11.44 1.71 23.32
C HIS A 5 -10.29 2.06 22.37
N GLU A 6 -9.41 2.96 22.82
CA GLU A 6 -8.17 3.28 22.11
C GLU A 6 -7.34 2.01 21.88
N VAL A 7 -6.72 1.91 20.71
CA VAL A 7 -5.88 0.76 20.33
C VAL A 7 -4.43 0.96 20.76
N GLY A 8 -3.91 2.19 20.69
CA GLY A 8 -2.54 2.51 21.06
C GLY A 8 -1.48 1.68 20.33
N GLY A 9 -0.36 1.43 21.03
CA GLY A 9 0.72 0.58 20.52
C GLY A 9 1.64 1.27 19.49
N PRO A 10 2.57 0.52 18.89
CA PRO A 10 3.61 1.08 18.01
C PRO A 10 3.04 1.69 16.72
N SER A 11 1.86 1.25 16.28
CA SER A 11 1.18 1.81 15.11
C SER A 11 0.47 3.13 15.40
N ALA A 12 0.20 3.51 16.66
CA ALA A 12 -0.51 4.74 17.04
C ALA A 12 0.41 5.96 17.18
N TRP A 13 1.20 6.25 16.15
CA TRP A 13 2.15 7.37 16.11
C TRP A 13 1.55 8.64 15.48
N LYS A 14 2.06 9.81 15.89
CA LYS A 14 1.85 11.11 15.25
C LYS A 14 3.09 11.50 14.44
N GLY A 15 2.94 12.40 13.48
CA GLY A 15 4.07 12.84 12.64
C GLY A 15 5.26 13.38 13.45
N SER A 16 4.98 14.05 14.58
CA SER A 16 6.01 14.53 15.52
C SER A 16 6.87 13.40 16.11
N ASP A 17 6.33 12.19 16.23
CA ASP A 17 7.02 11.04 16.81
C ASP A 17 7.96 10.40 15.77
N ILE A 18 7.70 10.63 14.47
CA ILE A 18 8.43 10.07 13.34
C ILE A 18 9.53 11.01 12.86
N GLN A 19 9.25 12.31 12.75
CA GLN A 19 10.14 13.29 12.14
C GLN A 19 11.50 13.42 12.86
N GLY A 20 11.58 13.02 14.13
CA GLY A 20 12.79 13.07 14.93
C GLY A 20 13.70 11.84 14.85
N SER A 21 13.32 10.79 14.12
CA SER A 21 14.08 9.53 14.07
C SER A 21 14.21 8.96 12.65
N PRO A 22 15.38 8.38 12.28
CA PRO A 22 15.54 7.64 11.03
C PRO A 22 15.12 6.16 11.14
N ASP A 23 14.58 5.70 12.27
CA ASP A 23 14.32 4.26 12.52
C ASP A 23 13.31 3.61 11.54
N TRP A 24 12.61 4.39 10.73
CA TRP A 24 11.70 3.93 9.68
C TRP A 24 12.38 3.82 8.31
N ILE A 25 13.65 4.19 8.20
CA ILE A 25 14.47 4.13 6.98
C ILE A 25 15.38 2.91 7.08
N VAL A 26 15.33 2.05 6.06
CA VAL A 26 16.21 0.91 5.89
C VAL A 26 17.06 1.15 4.64
N GLU A 27 18.35 1.44 4.86
CA GLU A 27 19.32 1.55 3.77
C GLU A 27 19.83 0.16 3.39
N LEU A 28 19.68 -0.20 2.11
CA LEU A 28 20.24 -1.44 1.58
C LEU A 28 21.76 -1.32 1.49
N ALA A 29 22.46 -2.29 2.07
CA ALA A 29 23.91 -2.40 1.95
C ALA A 29 24.31 -2.85 0.53
N ASP A 30 25.52 -2.50 0.09
CA ASP A 30 26.05 -2.87 -1.23
C ASP A 30 25.90 -4.36 -1.57
N ARG A 31 26.07 -5.23 -0.57
CA ARG A 31 25.90 -6.69 -0.74
C ARG A 31 24.46 -7.07 -1.10
N GLN A 32 23.46 -6.40 -0.53
CA GLN A 32 22.03 -6.66 -0.78
C GLN A 32 21.62 -6.07 -2.14
N VAL A 33 22.22 -4.95 -2.52
CA VAL A 33 22.07 -4.37 -3.86
C VAL A 33 22.64 -5.31 -4.92
N HIS A 34 23.86 -5.84 -4.70
CA HIS A 34 24.47 -6.81 -5.60
C HIS A 34 23.64 -8.09 -5.71
N GLU A 35 23.14 -8.59 -4.58
CA GLU A 35 22.27 -9.76 -4.50
C GLU A 35 20.98 -9.60 -5.32
N LEU A 36 20.35 -8.41 -5.31
CA LEU A 36 19.19 -8.11 -6.17
C LEU A 36 19.53 -8.20 -7.67
N LEU A 37 20.67 -7.66 -8.07
CA LEU A 37 21.13 -7.66 -9.46
C LEU A 37 21.52 -9.07 -9.93
N GLU A 38 22.16 -9.87 -9.06
CA GLU A 38 22.47 -11.27 -9.34
C GLU A 38 21.20 -12.11 -9.48
N ALA A 39 20.23 -11.95 -8.58
CA ALA A 39 18.94 -12.65 -8.67
C ALA A 39 18.19 -12.28 -9.95
N LEU A 40 18.12 -10.99 -10.30
CA LEU A 40 17.54 -10.53 -11.55
C LEU A 40 18.24 -11.16 -12.77
N SER A 41 19.57 -11.15 -12.80
CA SER A 41 20.34 -11.75 -13.89
C SER A 41 20.09 -13.25 -14.05
N ALA A 42 19.87 -13.98 -12.95
CA ALA A 42 19.54 -15.40 -12.98
C ALA A 42 18.16 -15.66 -13.60
N ILE A 43 17.14 -14.89 -13.19
CA ILE A 43 15.79 -14.93 -13.77
C ILE A 43 15.83 -14.64 -15.28
N GLU A 44 16.60 -13.65 -15.71
CA GLU A 44 16.75 -13.31 -17.13
C GLU A 44 17.47 -14.41 -17.92
N ALA A 45 18.53 -15.02 -17.35
CA ALA A 45 19.27 -16.10 -17.99
C ALA A 45 18.41 -17.35 -18.20
N ASP A 46 17.51 -17.63 -17.25
CA ASP A 46 16.57 -18.75 -17.33
C ASP A 46 15.32 -18.43 -18.16
N GLY A 47 15.13 -17.16 -18.56
CA GLY A 47 14.02 -16.70 -19.39
C GLY A 47 12.65 -16.76 -18.70
N LEU A 48 12.63 -16.64 -17.37
CA LEU A 48 11.41 -16.78 -16.56
C LEU A 48 10.56 -15.51 -16.59
N ASP A 49 9.23 -15.67 -16.66
CA ASP A 49 8.26 -14.58 -16.53
C ASP A 49 7.76 -14.45 -15.08
N PHE A 50 6.98 -13.39 -14.79
CA PHE A 50 6.51 -13.05 -13.44
C PHE A 50 5.88 -14.24 -12.70
N PHE A 51 4.99 -14.99 -13.35
CA PHE A 51 4.30 -16.11 -12.70
C PHE A 51 5.20 -17.32 -12.40
N GLU A 52 6.39 -17.36 -12.97
CA GLU A 52 7.39 -18.40 -12.73
C GLU A 52 8.38 -17.98 -11.63
N VAL A 53 8.54 -16.67 -11.40
CA VAL A 53 9.37 -16.10 -10.32
C VAL A 53 8.71 -16.34 -8.97
N ASN A 54 9.45 -16.96 -8.06
CA ASN A 54 9.05 -17.28 -6.69
C ASN A 54 10.25 -17.11 -5.73
N ARG A 55 10.00 -17.37 -4.45
CA ARG A 55 11.02 -17.21 -3.40
C ARG A 55 12.20 -18.17 -3.57
N GLU A 56 11.98 -19.34 -4.17
CA GLU A 56 12.98 -20.38 -4.36
C GLU A 56 13.95 -20.09 -5.51
N ASN A 57 13.50 -19.42 -6.58
CA ASN A 57 14.36 -19.05 -7.71
C ASN A 57 14.84 -17.60 -7.69
N PHE A 58 14.17 -16.69 -6.98
CA PHE A 58 14.66 -15.33 -6.70
C PHE A 58 15.40 -15.31 -5.35
N VAL A 59 16.58 -15.91 -5.32
CA VAL A 59 17.29 -16.21 -4.07
C VAL A 59 17.94 -14.95 -3.49
N LEU A 60 17.54 -14.60 -2.26
CA LEU A 60 18.05 -13.44 -1.51
C LEU A 60 18.61 -13.85 -0.13
N PRO A 61 19.87 -14.33 -0.03
CA PRO A 61 20.42 -14.85 1.22
C PRO A 61 20.56 -13.82 2.35
N THR A 62 20.84 -12.55 2.04
CA THR A 62 21.05 -11.49 3.04
C THR A 62 19.94 -10.45 3.05
N LEU A 63 19.26 -10.23 1.93
CA LEU A 63 18.11 -9.34 1.84
C LEU A 63 16.83 -10.06 2.29
N GLY A 64 16.67 -11.36 2.03
CA GLY A 64 15.50 -12.13 2.48
C GLY A 64 15.20 -12.01 3.98
N PRO A 65 16.17 -12.27 4.88
CA PRO A 65 15.98 -12.07 6.33
C PRO A 65 15.67 -10.62 6.73
N LEU A 66 16.20 -9.63 5.99
CA LEU A 66 15.86 -8.23 6.21
C LEU A 66 14.40 -7.97 5.82
N LEU A 67 13.93 -8.49 4.69
CA LEU A 67 12.53 -8.38 4.25
C LEU A 67 11.56 -9.05 5.24
N GLU A 68 11.95 -10.17 5.86
CA GLU A 68 11.16 -10.78 6.94
C GLU A 68 11.04 -9.86 8.16
N SER A 69 12.11 -9.17 8.54
CA SER A 69 12.07 -8.19 9.63
C SER A 69 11.20 -6.97 9.28
N ILE A 70 11.24 -6.52 8.02
CA ILE A 70 10.38 -5.46 7.51
C ILE A 70 8.91 -5.90 7.58
N LEU A 71 8.59 -7.14 7.19
CA LEU A 71 7.24 -7.68 7.28
C LEU A 71 6.70 -7.66 8.73
N VAL A 72 7.55 -7.98 9.71
CA VAL A 72 7.17 -7.87 11.13
C VAL A 72 6.86 -6.42 11.51
N GLU A 73 7.66 -5.46 11.07
CA GLU A 73 7.44 -4.03 11.34
C GLU A 73 6.16 -3.50 10.67
N LEU A 74 5.86 -3.97 9.46
CA LEU A 74 4.64 -3.62 8.73
C LEU A 74 3.38 -4.16 9.42
N LEU A 75 3.40 -5.40 9.92
CA LEU A 75 2.21 -6.05 10.49
C LEU A 75 2.03 -5.81 12.00
N ASN A 76 3.13 -5.62 12.73
CA ASN A 76 3.13 -5.58 14.20
C ASN A 76 3.80 -4.35 14.80
N GLY A 77 4.58 -3.62 14.02
CA GLY A 77 5.23 -2.39 14.46
C GLY A 77 4.43 -1.16 14.05
N ARG A 78 5.15 -0.20 13.47
CA ARG A 78 4.65 1.11 13.08
C ARG A 78 3.73 1.10 11.87
N GLY A 79 3.80 0.05 11.04
CA GLY A 79 2.96 -0.10 9.85
C GLY A 79 3.53 0.51 8.57
N PHE A 80 4.77 1.01 8.57
CA PHE A 80 5.45 1.46 7.35
C PHE A 80 6.97 1.42 7.50
N VAL A 81 7.66 1.32 6.36
CA VAL A 81 9.13 1.39 6.22
C VAL A 81 9.46 2.08 4.89
N LEU A 82 10.54 2.86 4.85
CA LEU A 82 11.18 3.34 3.63
C LEU A 82 12.46 2.55 3.37
N ALA A 83 12.46 1.69 2.34
CA ALA A 83 13.68 1.04 1.88
C ALA A 83 14.41 1.93 0.86
N GLN A 84 15.68 2.24 1.11
CA GLN A 84 16.52 3.06 0.23
C GLN A 84 17.65 2.24 -0.40
N GLY A 85 18.05 2.59 -1.62
CA GLY A 85 19.16 1.93 -2.33
C GLY A 85 18.76 0.77 -3.24
N VAL A 86 17.46 0.58 -3.52
CA VAL A 86 17.00 -0.39 -4.55
C VAL A 86 17.58 0.03 -5.92
N PRO A 87 18.29 -0.86 -6.65
CA PRO A 87 19.04 -0.46 -7.84
C PRO A 87 18.15 -0.36 -9.06
N VAL A 88 17.60 0.83 -9.33
CA VAL A 88 16.77 1.09 -10.52
C VAL A 88 17.54 1.74 -11.67
N GLU A 89 18.69 2.37 -11.38
CA GLU A 89 19.47 3.09 -12.39
C GLU A 89 20.13 2.12 -13.39
N GLY A 90 20.02 2.43 -14.69
CA GLY A 90 20.58 1.62 -15.76
C GLY A 90 19.79 0.35 -16.11
N LEU A 91 18.74 0.04 -15.37
CA LEU A 91 17.82 -1.05 -15.68
C LEU A 91 16.72 -0.61 -16.64
N THR A 92 16.26 -1.53 -17.48
CA THR A 92 15.03 -1.35 -18.26
C THR A 92 13.80 -1.43 -17.35
N GLU A 93 12.66 -0.89 -17.81
CA GLU A 93 11.39 -0.98 -17.08
C GLU A 93 11.02 -2.44 -16.74
N ARG A 94 11.18 -3.34 -17.71
CA ARG A 94 10.94 -4.77 -17.53
C ARG A 94 11.84 -5.40 -16.47
N GLN A 95 13.11 -5.01 -16.43
CA GLN A 95 14.06 -5.48 -15.41
C GLN A 95 13.68 -4.99 -14.01
N ILE A 96 13.25 -3.72 -13.90
CA ILE A 96 12.77 -3.15 -12.65
C ILE A 96 11.52 -3.88 -12.18
N GLU A 97 10.56 -4.15 -13.07
CA GLU A 97 9.36 -4.92 -12.75
C GLU A 97 9.69 -6.33 -12.26
N LEU A 98 10.60 -7.06 -12.94
CA LEU A 98 11.00 -8.41 -12.54
C LEU A 98 11.69 -8.41 -11.18
N MET A 99 12.61 -7.47 -10.94
CA MET A 99 13.28 -7.31 -9.65
C MET A 99 12.27 -6.97 -8.55
N TYR A 100 11.34 -6.06 -8.82
CA TYR A 100 10.33 -5.64 -7.86
C TYR A 100 9.32 -6.75 -7.57
N TRP A 101 8.95 -7.53 -8.59
CA TRP A 101 8.15 -8.75 -8.43
C TRP A 101 8.85 -9.77 -7.53
N GLY A 102 10.12 -10.06 -7.82
CA GLY A 102 10.96 -10.98 -7.04
C GLY A 102 11.06 -10.56 -5.57
N LEU A 103 11.28 -9.27 -5.31
CA LEU A 103 11.25 -8.71 -3.96
C LEU A 103 9.88 -8.91 -3.28
N GLY A 104 8.79 -8.69 -4.01
CA GLY A 104 7.42 -8.93 -3.54
C GLY A 104 7.17 -10.36 -3.07
N GLN A 105 7.77 -11.36 -3.73
CA GLN A 105 7.65 -12.78 -3.36
C GLN A 105 8.25 -13.11 -1.98
N HIS A 106 9.13 -12.26 -1.45
CA HIS A 106 9.67 -12.41 -0.08
C HIS A 106 8.82 -11.71 0.99
N ILE A 107 7.92 -10.81 0.60
CA ILE A 107 7.06 -10.05 1.53
C ILE A 107 5.67 -10.68 1.65
N GLY A 108 5.10 -11.16 0.53
CA GLY A 108 3.75 -11.69 0.54
C GLY A 108 3.30 -12.20 -0.82
N ILE A 109 1.99 -12.16 -1.06
CA ILE A 109 1.37 -12.63 -2.29
C ILE A 109 0.91 -11.41 -3.09
N PRO A 110 1.47 -11.17 -4.30
CA PRO A 110 1.02 -10.08 -5.15
C PRO A 110 -0.46 -10.23 -5.55
N LEU A 111 -1.20 -9.12 -5.53
CA LEU A 111 -2.59 -9.06 -5.96
C LEU A 111 -2.69 -8.32 -7.30
N PRO A 112 -3.58 -8.75 -8.22
CA PRO A 112 -3.87 -7.99 -9.43
C PRO A 112 -4.46 -6.61 -9.10
N GLN A 113 -4.02 -5.58 -9.81
CA GLN A 113 -4.35 -4.18 -9.53
C GLN A 113 -5.33 -3.57 -10.56
N GLY A 114 -5.40 -4.14 -11.76
CA GLY A 114 -6.24 -3.64 -12.85
C GLY A 114 -7.73 -4.01 -12.74
N ALA A 115 -8.60 -3.26 -13.42
CA ALA A 115 -10.04 -3.52 -13.47
C ALA A 115 -10.38 -4.90 -14.08
N ALA A 116 -9.54 -5.37 -15.01
CA ALA A 116 -9.65 -6.69 -15.62
C ALA A 116 -9.01 -7.82 -14.77
N GLY A 117 -8.36 -7.48 -13.65
CA GLY A 117 -7.67 -8.46 -12.80
C GLY A 117 -6.42 -9.07 -13.42
N THR A 118 -5.89 -8.45 -14.49
CA THR A 118 -4.72 -8.93 -15.24
C THR A 118 -3.47 -8.09 -15.02
N ASP A 119 -3.63 -6.83 -14.61
CA ASP A 119 -2.50 -5.93 -14.44
C ASP A 119 -1.80 -6.24 -13.13
N LEU A 120 -0.54 -6.65 -13.21
CA LEU A 120 0.29 -7.00 -12.05
C LEU A 120 0.87 -5.76 -11.36
N PHE A 121 1.09 -4.70 -12.13
CA PHE A 121 1.63 -3.43 -11.66
C PHE A 121 0.72 -2.28 -12.06
N ALA A 122 0.59 -1.31 -11.17
CA ALA A 122 0.06 0.01 -11.49
C ALA A 122 1.24 0.99 -11.62
N HIS A 123 1.54 1.43 -12.85
CA HIS A 123 2.54 2.49 -13.05
C HIS A 123 1.94 3.82 -12.61
N VAL A 124 2.60 4.51 -11.69
CA VAL A 124 2.18 5.85 -11.23
C VAL A 124 2.93 6.88 -12.05
N ARG A 125 2.26 7.51 -13.01
CA ARG A 125 2.83 8.46 -13.98
C ARG A 125 1.78 9.48 -14.37
N ASP A 126 2.15 10.76 -14.48
CA ASP A 126 1.22 11.72 -15.07
C ASP A 126 1.12 11.48 -16.59
N GLU A 127 -0.02 10.94 -17.03
CA GLU A 127 -0.37 10.70 -18.43
C GLU A 127 -1.41 11.71 -18.92
N GLY A 128 -1.73 12.74 -18.11
CA GLY A 128 -2.74 13.76 -18.43
C GLY A 128 -4.19 13.25 -18.34
N ALA A 129 -4.43 12.19 -17.58
CA ALA A 129 -5.78 11.66 -17.38
C ALA A 129 -6.67 12.64 -16.60
N ASP A 130 -7.94 12.74 -16.98
CA ASP A 130 -8.95 13.44 -16.18
C ASP A 130 -9.41 12.53 -15.03
N ARG A 131 -9.09 12.92 -13.80
CA ARG A 131 -9.48 12.20 -12.58
C ARG A 131 -11.00 12.03 -12.45
N ASN A 132 -11.78 12.94 -13.01
CA ASN A 132 -13.23 12.97 -12.89
C ASN A 132 -13.94 12.22 -14.02
N ALA A 133 -13.21 11.63 -14.97
CA ALA A 133 -13.83 10.84 -16.02
C ALA A 133 -14.58 9.63 -15.43
N ASP A 134 -15.79 9.38 -15.94
CA ASP A 134 -16.84 8.53 -15.36
C ASP A 134 -16.53 7.02 -15.23
N TYR A 135 -15.32 6.56 -15.55
CA TYR A 135 -15.01 5.13 -15.59
C TYR A 135 -13.68 4.76 -14.92
N GLY A 136 -13.81 4.24 -13.69
CA GLY A 136 -12.85 3.33 -13.07
C GLY A 136 -11.72 4.00 -12.29
N GLY A 137 -11.35 3.41 -11.14
CA GLY A 137 -10.18 3.83 -10.35
C GLY A 137 -8.83 3.77 -11.10
N ALA A 138 -8.83 3.31 -12.36
CA ALA A 138 -7.67 3.19 -13.25
C ALA A 138 -7.06 4.53 -13.71
N LEU A 139 -7.56 5.66 -13.20
CA LEU A 139 -7.05 7.00 -13.52
C LEU A 139 -6.32 7.65 -12.33
N LEU A 140 -6.44 7.10 -11.11
CA LEU A 140 -5.86 7.71 -9.90
C LEU A 140 -4.34 7.78 -9.93
N ASN A 141 -3.71 6.84 -10.64
CA ASN A 141 -2.27 6.76 -10.83
C ASN A 141 -1.78 7.43 -12.11
N LYS A 142 -2.67 8.10 -12.87
CA LYS A 142 -2.39 8.60 -14.23
C LYS A 142 -2.49 10.13 -14.39
N HIS A 143 -2.50 10.86 -13.29
CA HIS A 143 -2.71 12.31 -13.26
C HIS A 143 -1.80 12.99 -12.22
N HIS A 144 -1.68 14.31 -12.28
CA HIS A 144 -0.88 15.13 -11.35
C HIS A 144 -1.63 15.60 -10.08
N GLU A 145 -2.94 15.36 -9.97
CA GLU A 145 -3.72 15.82 -8.81
C GLU A 145 -3.36 15.10 -7.50
N ALA A 146 -3.48 15.82 -6.39
CA ALA A 146 -3.31 15.24 -5.06
C ALA A 146 -4.40 14.21 -4.74
N LEU A 147 -3.96 13.05 -4.25
CA LEU A 147 -4.85 12.01 -3.74
C LEU A 147 -5.17 12.26 -2.26
N PRO A 148 -6.43 12.13 -1.83
CA PRO A 148 -6.78 12.18 -0.42
C PRO A 148 -6.23 10.95 0.31
N PHE A 149 -6.14 11.01 1.64
CA PHE A 149 -5.81 9.84 2.44
C PHE A 149 -6.82 8.71 2.18
N HIS A 150 -6.29 7.51 1.96
CA HIS A 150 -7.07 6.31 1.71
C HIS A 150 -6.30 5.06 2.15
N THR A 151 -6.98 3.93 2.15
CA THR A 151 -6.42 2.59 2.26
C THR A 151 -6.76 1.79 1.01
N ASP A 152 -5.82 0.98 0.57
CA ASP A 152 -6.05 0.03 -0.52
C ASP A 152 -6.65 -1.28 0.01
N SER A 153 -7.12 -2.12 -0.92
CA SER A 153 -7.76 -3.41 -0.62
C SER A 153 -6.75 -4.55 -0.38
N SER A 154 -5.59 -4.26 0.20
CA SER A 154 -4.52 -5.21 0.49
C SER A 154 -3.99 -5.05 1.93
N ASP A 155 -3.30 -6.07 2.44
CA ASP A 155 -2.64 -5.99 3.74
C ASP A 155 -1.43 -5.04 3.72
N ILE A 156 -0.73 -4.98 2.58
CA ILE A 156 0.49 -4.19 2.37
C ILE A 156 0.40 -3.56 0.97
N VAL A 157 0.84 -2.30 0.88
CA VAL A 157 1.05 -1.57 -0.37
C VAL A 157 2.53 -1.24 -0.48
N GLY A 158 3.12 -1.53 -1.64
CA GLY A 158 4.50 -1.18 -1.95
C GLY A 158 4.55 -0.20 -3.11
N LEU A 159 5.40 0.82 -2.99
CA LEU A 159 5.71 1.76 -4.07
C LEU A 159 7.22 1.78 -4.30
N LEU A 160 7.65 1.56 -5.55
CA LEU A 160 9.03 1.71 -5.96
C LEU A 160 9.18 2.99 -6.78
N CYS A 161 9.96 3.94 -6.27
CA CYS A 161 10.29 5.15 -7.01
C CYS A 161 11.34 4.82 -8.09
N ILE A 162 10.94 4.91 -9.35
CA ILE A 162 11.86 4.77 -10.51
C ILE A 162 12.43 6.13 -10.89
N ASN A 163 11.57 7.13 -11.04
CA ASN A 163 11.94 8.50 -11.32
C ASN A 163 11.19 9.41 -10.33
N PRO A 164 11.89 10.30 -9.59
CA PRO A 164 11.22 11.29 -8.76
C PRO A 164 10.49 12.32 -9.64
N ALA A 165 9.42 12.89 -9.11
CA ALA A 165 8.72 13.99 -9.77
C ALA A 165 9.64 15.23 -9.86
N MET A 166 9.49 16.02 -10.94
CA MET A 166 10.23 17.27 -11.09
C MET A 166 9.82 18.31 -10.04
N ASP A 167 8.53 18.34 -9.71
CA ASP A 167 7.93 19.16 -8.66
C ASP A 167 6.73 18.42 -8.07
N GLY A 168 6.45 18.63 -6.78
CA GLY A 168 5.42 17.88 -6.06
C GLY A 168 5.76 16.39 -5.89
N GLY A 169 4.75 15.52 -5.99
CA GLY A 169 4.92 14.07 -5.91
C GLY A 169 5.25 13.51 -4.52
N ALA A 170 5.11 14.31 -3.47
CA ALA A 170 5.37 13.86 -2.10
C ALA A 170 4.38 12.78 -1.66
N SER A 171 4.88 11.61 -1.26
CA SER A 171 4.09 10.60 -0.56
C SER A 171 3.85 11.05 0.88
N THR A 172 2.60 11.03 1.32
CA THR A 172 2.23 11.32 2.70
C THR A 172 1.51 10.13 3.30
N ILE A 173 1.79 9.84 4.56
CA ILE A 173 1.21 8.72 5.31
C ILE A 173 0.65 9.23 6.63
N VAL A 174 -0.39 8.56 7.10
CA VAL A 174 -1.02 8.83 8.40
C VAL A 174 -1.31 7.51 9.10
N SER A 175 -1.09 7.47 10.41
CA SER A 175 -1.47 6.32 11.21
C SER A 175 -2.99 6.24 11.36
N ALA A 176 -3.59 5.17 10.83
CA ALA A 176 -5.00 4.84 11.08
C ALA A 176 -5.29 4.65 12.58
N ALA A 177 -4.36 4.04 13.32
CA ALA A 177 -4.49 3.83 14.77
C ALA A 177 -4.50 5.15 15.55
N ALA A 178 -3.63 6.09 15.19
CA ALA A 178 -3.62 7.42 15.81
C ALA A 178 -4.87 8.23 15.45
N VAL A 179 -5.35 8.13 14.21
CA VAL A 179 -6.62 8.76 13.77
C VAL A 179 -7.80 8.19 14.55
N HIS A 180 -7.88 6.87 14.67
CA HIS A 180 -8.90 6.18 15.46
C HIS A 180 -8.89 6.66 16.92
N ASP A 181 -7.74 6.63 17.58
CA ASP A 181 -7.64 7.01 19.00
C ASP A 181 -7.96 8.50 19.20
N GLU A 182 -7.52 9.38 18.29
CA GLU A 182 -7.86 10.79 18.34
C GLU A 182 -9.36 11.04 18.09
N PHE A 183 -10.00 10.22 17.24
CA PHE A 183 -11.44 10.28 17.02
C PHE A 183 -12.21 9.96 18.29
N LEU A 184 -11.82 8.91 19.03
CA LEU A 184 -12.42 8.55 20.31
C LEU A 184 -12.25 9.65 21.37
N ARG A 185 -11.10 10.32 21.39
CA ARG A 185 -10.85 11.44 22.33
C ARG A 185 -11.68 12.67 22.00
N ARG A 186 -11.79 13.03 20.72
CA ARG A 186 -12.38 14.30 20.28
C ARG A 186 -13.88 14.23 20.04
N ARG A 187 -14.38 13.09 19.54
CA ARG A 187 -15.79 12.86 19.17
C ARG A 187 -16.27 11.47 19.61
N PRO A 188 -16.22 11.16 20.92
CA PRO A 188 -16.74 9.89 21.43
C PRO A 188 -18.24 9.72 21.13
N ASP A 189 -18.97 10.82 20.92
CA ASP A 189 -20.38 10.82 20.51
C ASP A 189 -20.60 10.25 19.10
N LEU A 190 -19.55 10.17 18.27
CA LEU A 190 -19.60 9.59 16.94
C LEU A 190 -18.85 8.25 16.83
N SER A 191 -18.28 7.70 17.90
CA SER A 191 -17.45 6.50 17.81
C SER A 191 -18.20 5.33 17.18
N ASP A 192 -19.44 5.11 17.63
CA ASP A 192 -20.27 3.99 17.18
C ASP A 192 -20.51 4.04 15.66
N VAL A 193 -20.71 5.23 15.09
CA VAL A 193 -20.98 5.38 13.65
C VAL A 193 -19.80 4.91 12.80
N THR A 194 -18.57 5.00 13.30
CA THR A 194 -17.37 4.56 12.54
C THR A 194 -17.24 3.04 12.46
N TYR A 195 -17.97 2.31 13.31
CA TYR A 195 -18.04 0.84 13.34
C TYR A 195 -19.31 0.28 12.67
N GLU A 196 -20.22 1.14 12.23
CA GLU A 196 -21.41 0.74 11.47
C GLU A 196 -21.04 0.36 10.02
N GLN A 197 -21.94 -0.35 9.34
CA GLN A 197 -21.76 -0.72 7.94
C GLN A 197 -22.01 0.49 7.03
N TRP A 198 -20.96 0.98 6.38
CA TRP A 198 -21.05 2.07 5.41
C TRP A 198 -21.04 1.56 3.98
N TRP A 199 -21.96 2.06 3.17
CA TRP A 199 -21.91 1.86 1.73
C TRP A 199 -20.72 2.61 1.12
N PHE A 200 -19.96 1.90 0.28
CA PHE A 200 -18.92 2.47 -0.54
C PHE A 200 -19.04 1.95 -1.98
N ASP A 201 -18.60 2.78 -2.91
CA ASP A 201 -18.65 2.50 -4.34
C ASP A 201 -17.29 2.03 -4.87
N ARG A 202 -17.24 0.77 -5.31
CA ARG A 202 -16.09 0.12 -5.95
C ARG A 202 -15.83 0.60 -7.38
N ARG A 203 -16.73 1.43 -7.93
CA ARG A 203 -16.69 1.97 -9.30
C ARG A 203 -16.50 0.91 -10.38
N ARG A 204 -17.17 -0.25 -10.22
CA ARG A 204 -17.13 -1.38 -11.16
C ARG A 204 -18.22 -1.30 -12.24
N GLY A 205 -19.13 -0.34 -12.15
CA GLY A 205 -20.23 -0.14 -13.09
C GLY A 205 -21.42 0.56 -12.44
N GLN A 206 -22.60 0.51 -13.07
CA GLN A 206 -23.82 1.14 -12.56
C GLN A 206 -24.74 0.19 -11.78
N GLY A 207 -24.45 -1.12 -11.77
CA GLY A 207 -25.26 -2.12 -11.05
C GLY A 207 -24.82 -2.33 -9.61
N ASP A 208 -25.62 -3.10 -8.87
CA ASP A 208 -25.46 -3.42 -7.44
C ASP A 208 -24.06 -3.94 -7.09
N ASP A 209 -23.42 -4.69 -7.99
CA ASP A 209 -22.07 -5.23 -7.82
C ASP A 209 -20.98 -4.14 -7.67
N SER A 210 -21.32 -2.89 -7.99
CA SER A 210 -20.45 -1.73 -7.76
C SER A 210 -20.46 -1.26 -6.31
N PHE A 211 -21.46 -1.64 -5.51
CA PHE A 211 -21.62 -1.15 -4.15
C PHE A 211 -21.37 -2.27 -3.15
N ALA A 212 -20.75 -1.93 -2.03
CA ALA A 212 -20.55 -2.85 -0.93
C ALA A 212 -20.58 -2.12 0.40
N GLN A 213 -20.68 -2.88 1.48
CA GLN A 213 -20.63 -2.35 2.83
C GLN A 213 -19.35 -2.76 3.55
N CYS A 214 -18.76 -1.82 4.27
CA CYS A 214 -17.64 -2.05 5.16
C CYS A 214 -17.64 -0.99 6.26
N PRO A 215 -17.31 -1.33 7.52
CA PRO A 215 -17.09 -0.31 8.53
C PRO A 215 -15.79 0.45 8.29
N ILE A 216 -15.73 1.70 8.75
CA ILE A 216 -14.49 2.50 8.66
C ILE A 216 -13.43 1.94 9.60
N PHE A 217 -13.84 1.53 10.80
CA PHE A 217 -13.00 0.84 11.77
C PHE A 217 -13.64 -0.48 12.19
N ALA A 218 -12.80 -1.48 12.39
CA ALA A 218 -13.17 -2.69 13.12
C ALA A 218 -11.99 -3.14 13.96
N VAL A 219 -12.25 -3.83 15.08
CA VAL A 219 -11.20 -4.38 15.94
C VAL A 219 -11.47 -5.86 16.10
N ASN A 220 -10.46 -6.69 15.83
CA ASN A 220 -10.60 -8.14 16.00
C ASN A 220 -10.45 -8.56 17.48
N ASP A 221 -10.64 -9.85 17.75
CA ASP A 221 -10.51 -10.47 19.07
C ASP A 221 -9.12 -10.30 19.73
N LYS A 222 -8.09 -10.02 18.92
CA LYS A 222 -6.71 -9.74 19.36
C LYS A 222 -6.42 -8.25 19.56
N GLY A 223 -7.42 -7.38 19.44
CA GLY A 223 -7.23 -5.94 19.59
C GLY A 223 -6.54 -5.25 18.40
N LYS A 224 -6.42 -5.93 17.24
CA LYS A 224 -5.85 -5.32 16.03
C LYS A 224 -6.91 -4.52 15.29
N LEU A 225 -6.56 -3.28 14.96
CA LEU A 225 -7.38 -2.37 14.18
C LEU A 225 -7.35 -2.74 12.70
N PHE A 226 -8.53 -2.88 12.11
CA PHE A 226 -8.77 -2.80 10.69
C PHE A 226 -9.29 -1.39 10.37
N THR A 227 -8.85 -0.83 9.24
CA THR A 227 -9.49 0.37 8.70
C THR A 227 -9.74 0.23 7.22
N PHE A 228 -10.87 0.78 6.78
CA PHE A 228 -11.18 0.98 5.37
C PHE A 228 -11.62 2.43 5.18
N TYR A 229 -10.79 3.21 4.49
CA TYR A 229 -11.09 4.61 4.26
C TYR A 229 -10.73 5.04 2.84
N GLY A 230 -11.63 5.79 2.23
CA GLY A 230 -11.44 6.39 0.90
C GLY A 230 -12.59 7.36 0.67
N PRO A 231 -12.41 8.67 0.89
CA PRO A 231 -13.52 9.61 0.97
C PRO A 231 -14.35 9.66 -0.33
N ASP A 232 -13.69 9.47 -1.47
CA ASP A 232 -14.34 9.49 -2.77
C ASP A 232 -15.22 8.23 -2.99
N LEU A 233 -14.90 7.09 -2.38
CA LEU A 233 -15.69 5.86 -2.45
C LEU A 233 -17.01 5.98 -1.67
N PHE A 234 -16.97 6.63 -0.50
CA PHE A 234 -18.17 6.88 0.29
C PHE A 234 -19.06 7.95 -0.35
N LYS A 235 -18.46 9.01 -0.91
CA LYS A 235 -19.21 10.08 -1.59
C LYS A 235 -19.93 9.56 -2.84
N THR A 236 -19.30 8.72 -3.65
CA THR A 236 -19.94 8.21 -4.87
C THR A 236 -20.91 7.05 -4.62
N ALA A 237 -20.96 6.48 -3.41
CA ALA A 237 -21.97 5.50 -3.05
C ALA A 237 -23.40 6.02 -3.19
N THR A 238 -23.62 7.34 -3.12
CA THR A 238 -24.95 7.95 -3.28
C THR A 238 -25.52 7.86 -4.69
N ARG A 239 -24.77 7.37 -5.67
CA ARG A 239 -25.28 7.12 -7.03
C ARG A 239 -26.03 5.79 -7.15
N GLY A 240 -25.89 4.91 -6.17
CA GLY A 240 -26.74 3.73 -6.05
C GLY A 240 -28.10 4.15 -5.48
N GLU A 241 -29.19 3.74 -6.15
CA GLU A 241 -30.58 3.96 -5.69
C GLU A 241 -30.97 3.01 -4.55
#